data_AF-A0A1Q2CEW0-F1
#
_entry.id   AF-A0A1Q2CEW0-F1
#
_cell.length_a   1.000
_cell.length_b   1.000
_cell.length_c   1.000
_cell.angle_alpha   90.00
_cell.angle_beta   90.00
_cell.angle_gamma   90.00
#
_symmetry.space_group_name_H-M   'P 1'
#
loop_
_entity.id
_entity.type
_entity.pdbx_description
1 polymer ?
#
loop_
_entity_poly.entity_id
_entity_poly.type
_entity_poly.pdbx_seq_one_letter_code
_entity_poly.pdbx_strand_id
1 'polypeptide(L)'
;MTALFGELLVTRWRTQQHDRWTRTQLDDHRQRMLARLRDHAAPQSPYYADQHRGMQRAALSQLPPLTKTQLMAQWDRLVTSPELRLDSVTRRLQDLESGGGDPGQPWQGRWWTAATAGSAGQRGVFVWNRREWIRILSSYARVNDWAQVKVGPRRPVPTAIVSTRNPTHQSAVVGASLRNPLVPTLTTAWGVTLLVDSRYQEGTTRRDVIDTQEVHPGVQG
;
A
#
# COMPACT_ATOMS: atom_id res chain seq x y z
N MET A 1 5.59 17.14 5.03
CA MET A 1 6.24 16.29 4.00
C MET A 1 7.61 15.76 4.43
N THR A 2 8.56 16.58 4.90
CA THR A 2 9.94 16.19 5.25
C THR A 2 10.07 15.01 6.23
N ALA A 3 9.24 14.94 7.26
CA ALA A 3 9.28 13.84 8.23
C ALA A 3 8.84 12.47 7.63
N LEU A 4 7.90 12.45 6.68
CA LEU A 4 7.48 11.22 6.00
C LEU A 4 8.61 10.66 5.13
N PHE A 5 9.32 11.52 4.40
CA PHE A 5 10.45 11.11 3.56
C PHE A 5 11.61 10.52 4.39
N GLY A 6 11.96 11.15 5.52
CA GLY A 6 13.00 10.61 6.41
C GLY A 6 12.67 9.21 6.93
N GLU A 7 11.45 9.01 7.43
CA GLU A 7 10.99 7.70 7.93
C GLU A 7 10.87 6.66 6.82
N LEU A 8 10.49 7.07 5.61
CA LEU A 8 10.47 6.22 4.43
C LEU A 8 11.86 5.71 4.07
N LEU A 9 12.88 6.58 4.07
CA LEU A 9 14.27 6.20 3.78
C LEU A 9 14.81 5.22 4.83
N VAL A 10 14.55 5.46 6.12
CA VAL A 10 14.95 4.54 7.20
C VAL A 10 14.24 3.19 7.06
N THR A 11 12.93 3.20 6.79
CA THR A 11 12.14 1.96 6.61
C THR A 11 12.64 1.17 5.41
N ARG A 12 12.93 1.85 4.29
CA ARG A 12 13.54 1.24 3.10
C ARG A 12 14.89 0.61 3.43
N TRP A 13 15.79 1.35 4.08
CA TRP A 13 17.12 0.84 4.43
C TRP A 13 17.03 -0.44 5.26
N ARG A 14 16.11 -0.50 6.24
CA ARG A 14 15.87 -1.71 7.04
C ARG A 14 15.38 -2.88 6.20
N THR A 15 14.38 -2.64 5.33
CA THR A 15 13.84 -3.69 4.46
C THR A 15 14.88 -4.24 3.48
N GLN A 16 15.77 -3.39 2.94
CA GLN A 16 16.86 -3.83 2.07
C GLN A 16 17.87 -4.75 2.78
N GLN A 17 18.07 -4.60 4.09
CA GLN A 17 18.92 -5.54 4.83
C GLN A 17 18.34 -6.96 4.82
N HIS A 18 17.01 -7.08 4.71
CA HIS A 18 16.33 -8.38 4.67
C HIS A 18 16.50 -9.10 3.33
N ASP A 19 16.87 -8.39 2.25
CA ASP A 19 17.09 -9.01 0.94
C ASP A 19 18.30 -9.95 0.92
N ARG A 20 19.18 -9.85 1.93
CA ARG A 20 20.36 -10.70 2.11
C ARG A 20 20.12 -11.88 3.06
N TRP A 21 18.91 -12.01 3.59
CA TRP A 21 18.62 -13.03 4.58
C TRP A 21 18.56 -14.42 3.97
N THR A 22 19.07 -15.40 4.71
CA THR A 22 18.88 -16.81 4.38
C THR A 22 17.42 -17.21 4.55
N ARG A 23 17.04 -18.35 3.98
CA ARG A 23 15.69 -18.91 4.15
C ARG A 23 15.30 -19.07 5.61
N THR A 24 16.21 -19.59 6.44
CA THR A 24 15.98 -19.74 7.88
C THR A 24 15.72 -18.40 8.57
N GLN A 25 16.52 -17.37 8.27
CA GLN A 25 16.30 -16.02 8.82
C GLN A 25 14.96 -15.42 8.41
N LEU A 26 14.54 -15.64 7.16
CA LEU A 26 13.22 -15.22 6.67
C LEU A 26 12.08 -15.96 7.38
N ASP A 27 12.21 -17.27 7.58
CA ASP A 27 11.18 -18.08 8.23
C ASP A 27 11.05 -17.73 9.72
N ASP A 28 12.17 -17.55 10.43
CA ASP A 28 12.20 -17.06 11.82
C ASP A 28 11.58 -15.67 11.94
N HIS A 29 11.84 -14.80 10.97
CA HIS A 29 11.23 -13.48 10.93
C HIS A 29 9.72 -13.55 10.69
N ARG A 30 9.26 -14.35 9.72
CA ARG A 30 7.84 -14.55 9.44
C ARG A 30 7.09 -15.06 10.66
N GLN A 31 7.64 -16.07 11.36
CA GLN A 31 7.04 -16.61 12.57
C GLN A 31 6.95 -15.55 13.68
N ARG A 32 8.04 -14.81 13.94
CA ARG A 32 8.03 -13.71 14.94
C ARG A 32 7.04 -12.61 14.58
N MET A 33 6.95 -12.21 13.32
CA MET A 33 6.04 -11.17 12.87
C MET A 33 4.58 -11.63 12.90
N LEU A 34 4.30 -12.89 12.56
CA LEU A 34 2.98 -13.50 12.69
C LEU A 34 2.54 -13.54 14.16
N ALA A 35 3.40 -13.96 15.08
CA ALA A 35 3.11 -13.96 16.51
C ALA A 35 2.75 -12.54 16.99
N ARG A 36 3.59 -11.54 16.66
CA ARG A 36 3.31 -10.13 16.99
C ARG A 36 2.00 -9.62 16.41
N LEU A 37 1.67 -9.99 15.17
CA LEU A 37 0.40 -9.60 14.54
C LEU A 37 -0.79 -10.20 15.30
N ARG A 38 -0.70 -11.45 15.71
CA ARG A 38 -1.75 -12.14 16.46
C ARG A 38 -1.91 -11.57 17.87
N ASP A 39 -0.82 -11.30 18.56
CA ASP A 39 -0.80 -10.68 19.89
C ASP A 39 -1.42 -9.28 19.87
N HIS A 40 -1.25 -8.55 18.76
CA HIS A 40 -1.86 -7.24 18.57
C HIS A 40 -3.34 -7.34 18.19
N ALA A 41 -3.69 -8.20 17.22
CA ALA A 41 -5.04 -8.27 16.68
C ALA A 41 -6.04 -8.89 17.66
N ALA A 42 -5.66 -9.95 18.39
CA ALA A 42 -6.57 -10.69 19.26
C ALA A 42 -7.28 -9.81 20.33
N PRO A 43 -6.59 -8.93 21.08
CA PRO A 43 -7.26 -8.07 22.07
C PRO A 43 -8.02 -6.89 21.47
N GLN A 44 -7.75 -6.51 20.22
CA GLN A 44 -8.27 -5.26 19.62
C GLN A 44 -9.32 -5.50 18.54
N SER A 45 -9.44 -6.73 18.05
CA SER A 45 -10.38 -7.12 17.01
C SER A 45 -11.36 -8.15 17.57
N PRO A 46 -12.60 -7.74 17.91
CA PRO A 46 -13.63 -8.68 18.36
C PRO A 46 -13.83 -9.87 17.40
N TYR A 47 -13.69 -9.66 16.10
CA TYR A 47 -13.76 -10.75 15.12
C TYR A 47 -12.66 -11.80 15.34
N TYR A 48 -11.39 -11.38 15.43
CA TYR A 48 -10.29 -12.32 15.62
C TYR A 48 -10.28 -12.94 17.02
N ALA A 49 -10.76 -12.22 18.05
CA ALA A 49 -10.95 -12.76 19.39
C ALA A 49 -11.90 -13.98 19.40
N ASP A 50 -13.00 -13.91 18.64
CA ASP A 50 -13.95 -15.01 18.49
C ASP A 50 -13.43 -16.11 17.56
N GLN A 51 -12.97 -15.74 16.36
CA GLN A 51 -12.57 -16.71 15.33
C GLN A 51 -11.33 -17.51 15.69
N HIS A 52 -10.39 -16.93 16.44
CA HIS A 52 -9.18 -17.62 16.87
C HIS A 52 -9.28 -18.19 18.30
N ARG A 53 -10.48 -18.22 18.89
CA ARG A 53 -10.70 -18.81 20.22
C ARG A 53 -10.30 -20.29 20.20
N GLY A 54 -9.36 -20.66 21.08
CA GLY A 54 -8.82 -22.02 21.15
C GLY A 54 -7.74 -22.32 20.10
N MET A 55 -7.44 -21.38 19.19
CA MET A 55 -6.44 -21.52 18.14
C MET A 55 -5.23 -20.59 18.36
N GLN A 56 -4.99 -20.11 19.58
CA GLN A 56 -3.98 -19.08 19.86
C GLN A 56 -2.56 -19.51 19.43
N ARG A 57 -2.26 -20.81 19.55
CA ARG A 57 -0.99 -21.42 19.14
C ARG A 57 -1.04 -22.14 17.78
N ALA A 58 -2.17 -22.10 17.09
CA ALA A 58 -2.32 -22.77 15.80
C ALA A 58 -1.40 -22.15 14.74
N ALA A 59 -0.88 -22.98 13.84
CA ALA A 59 -0.12 -22.52 12.69
C ALA A 59 -1.01 -21.71 11.74
N LEU A 60 -0.43 -20.81 10.95
CA LEU A 60 -1.18 -19.98 9.99
C LEU A 60 -2.07 -20.79 9.05
N SER A 61 -1.59 -21.96 8.60
CA SER A 61 -2.31 -22.87 7.70
C SER A 61 -3.53 -23.54 8.34
N GLN A 62 -3.65 -23.51 9.67
CA GLN A 62 -4.76 -24.09 10.42
C GLN A 62 -5.82 -23.05 10.79
N LEU A 63 -5.59 -21.77 10.49
CA LEU A 63 -6.54 -20.71 10.76
C LEU A 63 -7.62 -20.66 9.68
N PRO A 64 -8.87 -20.31 10.03
CA PRO A 64 -9.92 -20.15 9.03
C PRO A 64 -9.55 -19.01 8.06
N PRO A 65 -9.66 -19.21 6.73
CA PRO A 65 -9.43 -18.14 5.77
C PRO A 65 -10.51 -17.06 5.90
N LEU A 66 -10.12 -15.80 5.71
CA LEU A 66 -11.02 -14.66 5.68
C LEU A 66 -11.27 -14.25 4.22
N THR A 67 -12.50 -14.42 3.74
CA THR A 67 -12.89 -13.96 2.39
C THR A 67 -13.14 -12.44 2.38
N LYS A 68 -13.09 -11.82 1.18
CA LYS A 68 -13.40 -10.40 1.02
C LYS A 68 -14.81 -10.04 1.51
N THR A 69 -15.81 -10.88 1.21
CA THR A 69 -17.20 -10.69 1.64
C THR A 69 -17.30 -10.70 3.16
N GLN A 70 -16.68 -11.68 3.82
CA GLN A 70 -16.63 -11.73 5.29
C GLN A 70 -15.90 -10.52 5.87
N LEU A 71 -14.77 -10.12 5.27
CA LEU A 71 -14.00 -8.96 5.71
C LEU A 71 -14.87 -7.71 5.71
N MET A 72 -15.59 -7.47 4.63
CA MET A 72 -16.44 -6.29 4.51
C MET A 72 -17.66 -6.36 5.42
N ALA A 73 -18.29 -7.53 5.57
CA ALA A 73 -19.42 -7.71 6.47
C ALA A 73 -19.04 -7.57 7.96
N GLN A 74 -17.78 -7.85 8.31
CA GLN A 74 -17.27 -7.78 9.68
C GLN A 74 -16.29 -6.62 9.88
N TRP A 75 -16.24 -5.64 8.97
CA TRP A 75 -15.19 -4.61 8.92
C TRP A 75 -15.02 -3.89 10.27
N ASP A 76 -16.11 -3.41 10.86
CA ASP A 76 -16.14 -2.72 12.14
C ASP A 76 -15.69 -3.59 13.33
N ARG A 77 -15.81 -4.92 13.22
CA ARG A 77 -15.34 -5.89 14.24
C ARG A 77 -13.93 -6.37 13.97
N LEU A 78 -13.44 -6.22 12.75
CA LEU A 78 -12.11 -6.63 12.31
C LEU A 78 -11.06 -5.57 12.60
N VAL A 79 -11.37 -4.30 12.32
CA VAL A 79 -10.46 -3.18 12.46
C VAL A 79 -10.06 -2.99 13.92
N THR A 80 -8.75 -2.88 14.17
CA THR A 80 -8.16 -2.78 15.52
C THR A 80 -8.17 -1.36 16.11
N SER A 81 -8.68 -0.38 15.35
CA SER A 81 -8.79 1.02 15.79
C SER A 81 -10.27 1.35 16.03
N PRO A 82 -10.70 1.53 17.29
CA PRO A 82 -12.11 1.66 17.65
C PRO A 82 -12.77 2.95 17.14
N GLU A 83 -11.98 3.99 16.82
CA GLU A 83 -12.49 5.22 16.22
C GLU A 83 -12.91 5.08 14.74
N LEU A 84 -12.53 3.98 14.07
CA LEU A 84 -12.84 3.76 12.66
C LEU A 84 -14.18 3.04 12.49
N ARG A 85 -14.98 3.54 11.56
CA ARG A 85 -16.26 2.96 11.13
C ARG A 85 -16.31 2.87 9.61
N LEU A 86 -16.80 1.76 9.08
CA LEU A 86 -16.88 1.53 7.64
C LEU A 86 -17.61 2.67 6.93
N ASP A 87 -18.73 3.13 7.48
CA ASP A 87 -19.53 4.22 6.89
C ASP A 87 -18.78 5.54 6.83
N SER A 88 -17.99 5.87 7.85
CA SER A 88 -17.20 7.11 7.90
C SER A 88 -16.07 7.08 6.88
N VAL A 89 -15.39 5.95 6.73
CA VAL A 89 -14.33 5.78 5.73
C VAL A 89 -14.94 5.77 4.31
N THR A 90 -16.09 5.14 4.14
CA THR A 90 -16.80 5.10 2.85
C THR A 90 -17.22 6.49 2.41
N ARG A 91 -17.77 7.31 3.32
CA ARG A 91 -18.06 8.72 3.05
C ARG A 91 -16.82 9.51 2.67
N ARG A 92 -15.68 9.28 3.34
CA ARG A 92 -14.41 9.91 2.95
C ARG A 92 -13.98 9.52 1.53
N LEU A 93 -14.13 8.25 1.16
CA LEU A 93 -13.78 7.78 -0.18
C LEU A 93 -14.69 8.40 -1.25
N GLN A 94 -15.99 8.54 -0.98
CA GLN A 94 -16.95 9.21 -1.87
C GLN A 94 -16.66 10.71 -2.03
N ASP A 95 -16.29 11.37 -0.92
CA ASP A 95 -15.87 12.77 -0.92
C ASP A 95 -14.64 12.97 -1.82
N LEU A 96 -13.61 12.12 -1.70
CA LEU A 96 -12.45 12.12 -2.60
C LEU A 96 -12.84 11.97 -4.07
N GLU A 97 -13.74 11.04 -4.39
CA GLU A 97 -14.22 10.80 -5.77
C GLU A 97 -14.99 11.99 -6.34
N SER A 98 -15.63 12.77 -5.48
CA SER A 98 -16.38 13.97 -5.85
C SER A 98 -15.50 15.23 -5.93
N GLY A 99 -14.17 15.09 -5.83
CA GLY A 99 -13.21 16.20 -5.83
C GLY A 99 -12.89 16.78 -4.45
N GLY A 100 -13.35 16.14 -3.39
CA GLY A 100 -13.16 16.55 -2.00
C GLY A 100 -11.75 16.27 -1.48
N GLY A 101 -10.85 17.23 -1.69
CA GLY A 101 -9.53 17.27 -1.04
C GLY A 101 -8.46 16.36 -1.64
N ASP A 102 -7.34 16.24 -0.92
CA ASP A 102 -6.16 15.53 -1.41
C ASP A 102 -6.07 14.10 -0.82
N PRO A 103 -6.05 13.04 -1.65
CA PRO A 103 -5.85 11.67 -1.18
C PRO A 103 -4.47 11.42 -0.56
N GLY A 104 -3.46 12.24 -0.89
CA GLY A 104 -2.12 12.17 -0.29
C GLY A 104 -2.05 12.69 1.14
N GLN A 105 -3.07 13.42 1.59
CA GLN A 105 -3.16 13.95 2.95
C GLN A 105 -3.93 12.98 3.86
N PRO A 106 -3.48 12.78 5.11
CA PRO A 106 -4.17 11.91 6.04
C PRO A 106 -5.53 12.51 6.43
N TRP A 107 -6.59 11.76 6.19
CA TRP A 107 -7.93 12.07 6.70
C TRP A 107 -7.91 12.07 8.24
N GLN A 108 -8.57 13.07 8.82
CA GLN A 108 -8.52 13.36 10.27
C GLN A 108 -7.08 13.48 10.82
N GLY A 109 -6.13 13.89 9.98
CA GLY A 109 -4.73 14.05 10.38
C GLY A 109 -3.98 12.74 10.67
N ARG A 110 -4.63 11.57 10.50
CA ARG A 110 -4.06 10.28 10.90
C ARG A 110 -4.15 9.15 9.87
N TRP A 111 -5.14 9.18 8.99
CA TRP A 111 -5.55 8.00 8.22
C TRP A 111 -5.43 8.20 6.72
N TRP A 112 -4.64 7.37 6.05
CA TRP A 112 -4.71 7.22 4.59
C TRP A 112 -5.77 6.18 4.25
N THR A 113 -6.61 6.47 3.27
CA THR A 113 -7.75 5.63 2.90
C THR A 113 -7.67 5.28 1.43
N ALA A 114 -7.93 4.02 1.09
CA ALA A 114 -8.05 3.57 -0.29
C ALA A 114 -9.14 2.51 -0.42
N ALA A 115 -9.49 2.21 -1.66
CA ALA A 115 -10.44 1.17 -1.97
C ALA A 115 -10.10 0.42 -3.26
N THR A 116 -10.54 -0.85 -3.34
CA THR A 116 -10.42 -1.63 -4.58
C THR A 116 -11.42 -1.17 -5.62
N ALA A 117 -11.11 -1.31 -6.91
CA ALA A 117 -12.13 -1.28 -7.96
C ALA A 117 -13.20 -2.36 -7.68
N GLY A 118 -14.47 -2.00 -7.76
CA GLY A 118 -15.61 -2.84 -7.36
C GLY A 118 -15.98 -3.96 -8.33
N SER A 119 -15.03 -4.51 -9.10
CA SER A 119 -15.30 -5.46 -10.20
C SER A 119 -16.02 -6.76 -9.77
N ALA A 120 -16.01 -7.11 -8.48
CA ALA A 120 -16.71 -8.25 -7.90
C ALA A 120 -17.91 -7.85 -7.01
N GLY A 121 -18.54 -6.70 -7.27
CA GLY A 121 -19.75 -6.23 -6.59
C GLY A 121 -19.49 -5.45 -5.29
N GLN A 122 -18.72 -6.01 -4.34
CA GLN A 122 -18.40 -5.31 -3.08
C GLN A 122 -17.02 -4.64 -3.12
N ARG A 123 -17.01 -3.33 -2.90
CA ARG A 123 -15.80 -2.51 -2.81
C ARG A 123 -15.05 -2.81 -1.50
N GLY A 124 -13.77 -3.16 -1.59
CA GLY A 124 -12.92 -3.32 -0.41
C GLY A 124 -12.47 -1.95 0.10
N VAL A 125 -12.52 -1.73 1.42
CA VAL A 125 -12.13 -0.46 2.07
C VAL A 125 -10.91 -0.70 2.97
N PHE A 126 -9.87 0.11 2.74
CA PHE A 126 -8.58 -0.02 3.42
C PHE A 126 -8.18 1.30 4.07
N VAL A 127 -7.58 1.21 5.25
CA VAL A 127 -7.14 2.36 6.05
C VAL A 127 -5.78 2.05 6.65
N TRP A 128 -4.90 3.04 6.66
CA TRP A 128 -3.56 2.94 7.25
C TRP A 128 -3.26 4.16 8.12
N ASN A 129 -2.68 3.93 9.29
CA ASN A 129 -2.01 5.00 10.02
C ASN A 129 -0.68 5.36 9.34
N ARG A 130 -0.02 6.41 9.84
CA ARG A 130 1.27 6.88 9.30
C ARG A 130 2.35 5.80 9.20
N ARG A 131 2.51 4.96 10.24
CA ARG A 131 3.56 3.92 10.27
C ARG A 131 3.28 2.83 9.24
N GLU A 132 2.03 2.42 9.10
CA GLU A 132 1.59 1.46 8.08
C GLU A 132 1.72 2.05 6.68
N TRP A 133 1.32 3.30 6.50
CA TRP A 133 1.42 3.98 5.21
C TRP A 133 2.86 4.09 4.72
N ILE A 134 3.80 4.42 5.61
CA ILE A 134 5.24 4.42 5.28
C ILE A 134 5.72 3.04 4.83
N ARG A 135 5.21 1.94 5.41
CA ARG A 135 5.55 0.58 4.97
C ARG A 135 5.02 0.32 3.56
N ILE A 136 3.79 0.73 3.26
CA ILE A 136 3.22 0.67 1.91
C ILE A 136 4.08 1.47 0.93
N LEU A 137 4.39 2.73 1.24
CA LEU A 137 5.28 3.55 0.39
C LEU A 137 6.64 2.89 0.17
N SER A 138 7.21 2.27 1.20
CA SER A 138 8.50 1.57 1.10
C SER A 138 8.44 0.35 0.20
N SER A 139 7.31 -0.37 0.13
CA SER A 139 7.15 -1.53 -0.75
C SER A 139 7.07 -1.12 -2.22
N TYR A 140 6.40 -0.01 -2.55
CA TYR A 140 6.40 0.54 -3.91
C TYR A 140 7.80 0.95 -4.36
N ALA A 141 8.59 1.50 -3.44
CA ALA A 141 9.95 1.93 -3.76
C ALA A 141 10.92 0.74 -4.02
N ARG A 142 10.57 -0.48 -3.56
CA ARG A 142 11.38 -1.70 -3.73
C ARG A 142 11.47 -2.17 -5.18
N VAL A 143 10.56 -1.73 -6.06
CA VAL A 143 10.59 -2.03 -7.50
C VAL A 143 11.94 -1.64 -8.12
N ASN A 144 12.53 -0.51 -7.70
CA ASN A 144 13.85 -0.09 -8.16
C ASN A 144 14.97 -1.08 -7.78
N ASP A 145 14.85 -1.72 -6.61
CA ASP A 145 15.84 -2.71 -6.15
C ASP A 145 15.72 -4.02 -6.96
N TRP A 146 14.49 -4.44 -7.31
CA TRP A 146 14.23 -5.62 -8.15
C TRP A 146 14.67 -5.41 -9.60
N ALA A 147 14.50 -4.20 -10.14
CA ALA A 147 15.01 -3.82 -11.45
C ALA A 147 16.55 -3.67 -11.51
N GLN A 148 17.26 -3.94 -10.39
CA GLN A 148 18.70 -3.71 -10.21
C GLN A 148 19.14 -2.27 -10.52
N VAL A 149 18.20 -1.33 -10.46
CA VAL A 149 18.44 0.08 -10.71
C VAL A 149 19.00 0.69 -9.43
N LYS A 150 20.33 0.86 -9.38
CA LYS A 150 21.01 1.53 -8.27
C LYS A 150 20.67 3.02 -8.27
N VAL A 151 19.59 3.39 -7.60
CA VAL A 151 19.24 4.80 -7.35
C VAL A 151 20.22 5.34 -6.31
N GLY A 152 21.08 6.26 -6.72
CA GLY A 152 22.03 6.93 -5.84
C GLY A 152 21.96 8.44 -5.99
N PRO A 153 22.35 9.23 -4.98
CA PRO A 153 22.30 10.69 -5.04
C PRO A 153 23.13 11.28 -6.18
N ARG A 154 24.09 10.51 -6.73
CA ARG A 154 24.96 10.90 -7.85
C ARG A 154 24.55 10.33 -9.21
N ARG A 155 23.56 9.42 -9.27
CA ARG A 155 23.03 8.81 -10.50
C ARG A 155 21.52 8.63 -10.35
N PRO A 156 20.73 9.71 -10.51
CA PRO A 156 19.29 9.58 -10.59
C PRO A 156 18.93 8.78 -11.85
N VAL A 157 17.95 7.88 -11.72
CA VAL A 157 17.44 7.11 -12.86
C VAL A 157 16.11 7.74 -13.26
N PRO A 158 15.97 8.20 -14.52
CA PRO A 158 14.69 8.69 -15.02
C PRO A 158 13.64 7.59 -14.84
N THR A 159 12.61 7.90 -14.05
CA THR A 159 11.55 6.94 -13.71
C THR A 159 10.23 7.55 -14.14
N ALA A 160 9.43 6.77 -14.87
CA ALA A 160 8.05 7.08 -15.19
C ALA A 160 7.13 6.10 -14.44
N ILE A 161 6.18 6.60 -13.64
CA ILE A 161 5.19 5.74 -12.96
C ILE A 161 3.81 6.03 -13.51
N VAL A 162 3.19 5.04 -14.15
CA VAL A 162 1.81 5.06 -14.66
C VAL A 162 0.86 4.67 -13.52
N SER A 163 -0.07 5.53 -13.16
CA SER A 163 -1.09 5.25 -12.14
C SER A 163 -2.48 5.74 -12.58
N THR A 164 -3.54 5.17 -12.00
CA THR A 164 -4.91 5.62 -12.27
C THR A 164 -5.18 7.00 -11.67
N ARG A 165 -6.10 7.76 -12.29
CA ARG A 165 -6.63 9.01 -11.72
C ARG A 165 -7.70 8.82 -10.64
N ASN A 166 -8.19 7.60 -10.39
CA ASN A 166 -9.17 7.41 -9.31
C ASN A 166 -8.52 7.73 -7.96
N PRO A 167 -8.94 8.80 -7.24
CA PRO A 167 -8.25 9.30 -6.05
C PRO A 167 -8.29 8.33 -4.87
N THR A 168 -9.16 7.32 -4.92
CA THR A 168 -9.29 6.28 -3.89
C THR A 168 -8.50 5.03 -4.20
N HIS A 169 -7.94 4.91 -5.40
CA HIS A 169 -7.12 3.76 -5.74
C HIS A 169 -5.76 3.90 -5.07
N GLN A 170 -5.24 2.82 -4.48
CA GLN A 170 -4.00 2.88 -3.68
C GLN A 170 -2.83 3.52 -4.43
N SER A 171 -2.65 3.24 -5.73
CA SER A 171 -1.56 3.86 -6.52
C SER A 171 -1.72 5.38 -6.70
N ALA A 172 -2.94 5.90 -6.79
CA ALA A 172 -3.19 7.35 -6.83
C ALA A 172 -2.86 7.99 -5.48
N VAL A 173 -3.21 7.33 -4.37
CA VAL A 173 -2.88 7.77 -3.00
C VAL A 173 -1.36 7.79 -2.79
N VAL A 174 -0.63 6.78 -3.28
CA VAL A 174 0.84 6.74 -3.26
C VAL A 174 1.44 7.89 -4.06
N GLY A 175 1.00 8.07 -5.31
CA GLY A 175 1.48 9.15 -6.17
C GLY A 175 1.25 10.51 -5.52
N ALA A 176 0.05 10.73 -4.96
CA ALA A 176 -0.32 11.93 -4.24
C ALA A 176 0.56 12.19 -2.99
N SER A 177 0.87 11.14 -2.23
CA SER A 177 1.70 11.22 -1.02
C SER A 177 3.17 11.55 -1.30
N LEU A 178 3.66 11.21 -2.49
CA LEU A 178 5.06 11.37 -2.90
C LEU A 178 5.28 12.59 -3.80
N ARG A 179 4.24 13.37 -4.12
CA ARG A 179 4.37 14.59 -4.93
C ARG A 179 5.44 15.50 -4.35
N ASN A 180 6.40 15.88 -5.19
CA ASN A 180 7.50 16.75 -4.85
C ASN A 180 7.67 17.77 -5.98
N PRO A 181 7.77 19.09 -5.71
CA PRO A 181 8.00 20.09 -6.76
C PRO A 181 9.25 19.84 -7.61
N LEU A 182 10.21 19.06 -7.11
CA LEU A 182 11.43 18.68 -7.85
C LEU A 182 11.24 17.48 -8.81
N VAL A 183 10.10 16.77 -8.72
CA VAL A 183 9.78 15.62 -9.58
C VAL A 183 8.44 15.91 -10.27
N PRO A 184 8.46 16.35 -11.54
CA PRO A 184 7.24 16.70 -12.24
C PRO A 184 6.24 15.53 -12.29
N THR A 185 4.96 15.86 -12.13
CA THR A 185 3.86 14.92 -12.30
C THR A 185 3.05 15.36 -13.50
N LEU A 186 3.05 14.55 -14.55
CA LEU A 186 2.28 14.79 -15.77
C LEU A 186 0.98 14.00 -15.69
N THR A 187 -0.14 14.64 -16.03
CA THR A 187 -1.43 13.95 -16.10
C THR A 187 -1.85 13.79 -17.56
N THR A 188 -2.10 12.54 -17.92
CA THR A 188 -2.75 12.03 -19.13
C THR A 188 -3.98 12.83 -19.56
N ALA A 189 -4.45 12.76 -20.80
CA ALA A 189 -5.88 12.93 -21.12
C ALA A 189 -6.66 11.59 -20.94
N TRP A 190 -5.95 10.46 -20.98
CA TRP A 190 -6.46 9.09 -20.97
C TRP A 190 -6.65 8.44 -19.57
N GLY A 191 -6.80 9.22 -18.51
CA GLY A 191 -7.07 8.70 -17.15
C GLY A 191 -5.84 8.25 -16.34
N VAL A 192 -4.63 8.52 -16.84
CA VAL A 192 -3.36 8.11 -16.20
C VAL A 192 -2.59 9.30 -15.64
N THR A 193 -2.00 9.16 -14.45
CA THR A 193 -0.98 10.08 -13.91
C THR A 193 0.40 9.45 -14.05
N LEU A 194 1.30 10.17 -14.72
CA LEU A 194 2.71 9.86 -14.90
C LEU A 194 3.54 10.68 -13.89
N LEU A 195 4.24 10.03 -12.97
CA LEU A 195 5.35 10.70 -12.26
C LEU A 195 6.56 10.64 -13.17
N VAL A 196 7.06 11.77 -13.63
CA VAL A 196 8.13 11.86 -14.64
C VAL A 196 9.25 12.71 -14.09
N ASP A 197 10.48 12.17 -14.02
CA ASP A 197 11.65 12.98 -13.71
C ASP A 197 11.83 14.09 -14.77
N SER A 198 12.26 15.28 -14.36
CA SER A 198 12.47 16.45 -15.25
C SER A 198 13.50 16.23 -16.35
N ARG A 199 14.22 15.09 -16.30
CA ARG A 199 15.23 14.66 -17.29
C ARG A 199 14.72 13.62 -18.29
N TYR A 200 13.47 13.18 -18.18
CA TYR A 200 12.87 12.30 -19.18
C TYR A 200 12.65 13.09 -20.49
N GLN A 201 13.30 12.66 -21.57
CA GLN A 201 13.03 13.14 -22.92
C GLN A 201 12.42 12.00 -23.74
N GLU A 202 11.28 12.29 -24.38
CA GLU A 202 10.66 11.41 -25.37
C GLU A 202 11.69 11.09 -26.48
N GLY A 203 12.02 9.81 -26.67
CA GLY A 203 12.95 9.36 -27.72
C GLY A 203 14.26 8.69 -27.27
N THR A 204 14.46 8.41 -25.98
CA THR A 204 15.69 7.73 -25.54
C THR A 204 15.55 6.21 -25.69
N THR A 205 15.94 5.66 -26.84
CA THR A 205 16.02 4.20 -27.08
C THR A 205 17.16 3.58 -26.27
N ARG A 206 16.94 3.24 -24.99
CA ARG A 206 17.86 2.38 -24.24
C ARG A 206 17.19 1.67 -23.06
N ARG A 207 16.95 0.36 -23.21
CA ARG A 207 16.52 -0.60 -22.17
C ARG A 207 15.60 0.03 -21.09
N ASP A 208 14.48 0.58 -21.54
CA ASP A 208 13.43 1.03 -20.63
C ASP A 208 12.77 -0.21 -20.02
N VAL A 209 12.89 -0.36 -18.70
CA VAL A 209 12.10 -1.34 -17.96
C VAL A 209 10.72 -0.74 -17.78
N ILE A 210 9.82 -1.05 -18.71
CA ILE A 210 8.39 -0.76 -18.57
C ILE A 210 7.82 -1.89 -17.71
N ASP A 211 7.67 -1.65 -16.41
CA ASP A 211 6.94 -2.56 -15.52
C ASP A 211 5.51 -2.04 -15.36
N THR A 212 4.56 -2.75 -15.98
CA THR A 212 3.14 -2.52 -15.79
C THR A 212 2.69 -3.37 -14.61
N GLN A 213 2.39 -2.76 -13.46
CA GLN A 213 1.59 -3.45 -12.43
C GLN A 213 0.14 -3.53 -12.90
N GLU A 214 -0.12 -4.34 -13.92
CA GLU A 214 -1.44 -4.89 -14.16
C GLU A 214 -1.68 -5.94 -13.08
N VAL A 215 -2.58 -5.62 -12.15
CA VAL A 215 -3.22 -6.66 -11.34
C VAL A 215 -4.13 -7.41 -12.31
N HIS A 216 -3.63 -8.51 -12.88
CA HIS A 216 -4.45 -9.41 -13.67
C HIS A 216 -5.68 -9.82 -12.83
N PRO A 217 -6.91 -9.53 -13.26
CA PRO A 217 -8.04 -10.31 -12.80
C PRO A 217 -7.79 -11.72 -13.32
N GLY A 218 -7.70 -12.70 -12.40
CA GLY A 218 -7.49 -14.09 -12.76
C GLY A 218 -8.46 -14.50 -13.88
N VAL A 219 -7.89 -14.90 -15.01
CA VAL A 219 -8.61 -15.54 -16.10
C VAL A 219 -9.13 -16.86 -15.55
N GLN A 220 -10.45 -16.99 -15.48
CA GLN A 220 -11.10 -18.30 -15.40
C GLN A 220 -10.89 -19.01 -16.74
N GLY A 221 -10.33 -20.21 -16.66
CA GLY A 221 -10.14 -21.16 -17.75
C GLY A 221 -9.53 -22.42 -17.17
#